data_AF-A0A1F3ZTU8-F1
#
_entry.id   AF-A0A1F3ZTU8-F1
#
_cell.length_a   1.000
_cell.length_b   1.000
_cell.length_c   1.000
_cell.angle_alpha   90.00
_cell.angle_beta   90.00
_cell.angle_gamma   90.00
#
_symmetry.space_group_name_H-M   'P 1'
#
loop_
_entity.id
_entity.type
_entity.pdbx_description
1 polymer ?
#
loop_
_entity_poly.entity_id
_entity_poly.type
_entity_poly.pdbx_seq_one_letter_code
_entity_poly.pdbx_strand_id
1 'polypeptide(L)' 'MVAKAPPGGHTLLIGRVQAEAARVMHAAENRERLSTMGIVPVGNSPEEFTAYLRVEAAR' A
#
# COMPACT_ATOMS: atom_id res chain seq x y z
N MET A 1 -0.81 12.10 -22.22
CA MET A 1 -1.60 13.04 -21.39
C MET A 1 -2.05 12.30 -20.14
N VAL A 2 -1.47 12.60 -18.97
CA VAL A 2 -2.05 12.13 -17.70
C VAL A 2 -3.15 13.13 -17.36
N ALA A 3 -4.41 12.74 -17.58
CA ALA A 3 -5.54 13.58 -17.22
C ALA A 3 -5.49 13.84 -15.71
N LYS A 4 -5.39 15.13 -15.33
CA LYS A 4 -5.47 15.57 -13.93
C LYS A 4 -6.85 15.17 -13.41
N ALA A 5 -6.91 14.23 -12.47
CA ALA A 5 -8.18 13.82 -11.89
C ALA A 5 -8.77 15.00 -11.09
N PRO A 6 -10.11 15.10 -10.96
CA PRO A 6 -10.74 16.14 -10.16
C PRO A 6 -10.20 16.13 -8.72
N PRO A 7 -10.23 17.26 -7.99
CA PRO A 7 -9.83 17.31 -6.59
C PRO A 7 -10.53 16.20 -5.79
N GLY A 8 -9.76 15.32 -5.13
CA GLY A 8 -10.25 14.12 -4.42
C GLY A 8 -10.29 12.83 -5.25
N GLY A 9 -10.28 12.90 -6.58
CA GLY A 9 -10.27 11.72 -7.46
C GLY A 9 -8.99 10.89 -7.33
N HIS A 10 -7.84 11.54 -7.13
CA HIS A 10 -6.58 10.86 -6.84
C HIS A 10 -6.64 10.09 -5.51
N THR A 11 -7.24 10.68 -4.47
CA THR A 11 -7.39 10.05 -3.15
C THR A 11 -8.27 8.81 -3.21
N LEU A 12 -9.40 8.88 -3.91
CA LEU A 12 -10.29 7.73 -4.10
C LEU A 12 -9.61 6.59 -4.87
N LEU A 13 -8.86 6.92 -5.93
CA LEU A 13 -8.12 5.92 -6.70
C LEU A 13 -7.02 5.26 -5.85
N ILE A 14 -6.25 6.06 -5.10
CA ILE A 14 -5.20 5.56 -4.20
C ILE A 14 -5.82 4.63 -3.15
N GLY A 15 -6.91 5.03 -2.51
CA GLY A 15 -7.60 4.20 -1.51
C GLY A 15 -8.07 2.87 -2.08
N ARG A 16 -8.64 2.86 -3.29
CA ARG A 16 -9.05 1.61 -3.95
C ARG A 16 -7.86 0.70 -4.26
N VAL A 17 -6.78 1.26 -4.83
CA VAL A 17 -5.58 0.47 -5.14
C VAL A 17 -4.94 -0.09 -3.87
N GLN A 18 -4.85 0.71 -2.82
CA GLN A 18 -4.32 0.26 -1.54
C GLN A 18 -5.18 -0.86 -0.95
N ALA A 19 -6.51 -0.73 -0.95
CA ALA A 19 -7.40 -1.75 -0.42
C ALA A 19 -7.26 -3.08 -1.18
N GLU A 20 -7.16 -3.05 -2.51
CA GLU A 20 -6.94 -4.26 -3.30
C GLU A 20 -5.56 -4.86 -3.07
N ALA A 21 -4.51 -4.04 -3.01
CA ALA A 21 -3.16 -4.51 -2.73
C ALA A 21 -3.06 -5.17 -1.34
N ALA A 22 -3.62 -4.54 -0.31
CA ALA A 22 -3.68 -5.10 1.04
C ALA A 22 -4.46 -6.43 1.06
N ARG A 23 -5.62 -6.49 0.38
CA ARG A 23 -6.40 -7.73 0.27
C ARG A 23 -5.59 -8.86 -0.36
N VAL A 24 -4.91 -8.59 -1.48
CA VAL A 24 -4.09 -9.60 -2.18
C VAL A 24 -2.94 -10.06 -1.28
N MET A 25 -2.20 -9.13 -0.66
CA MET A 25 -1.09 -9.48 0.22
C MET A 25 -1.52 -10.28 1.45
N HIS A 26 -2.72 -10.03 1.99
CA HIS A 26 -3.25 -10.74 3.16
C HIS A 26 -4.08 -11.99 2.83
N ALA A 27 -4.26 -12.35 1.56
CA ALA A 27 -4.84 -13.64 1.19
C ALA A 27 -3.96 -14.78 1.76
N ALA A 28 -4.58 -15.85 2.25
CA ALA A 28 -3.86 -16.91 2.97
C ALA A 28 -2.74 -17.55 2.12
N GLU A 29 -3.05 -17.90 0.88
CA GLU A 29 -2.08 -18.44 -0.09
C GLU A 29 -0.91 -17.49 -0.32
N ASN A 30 -1.18 -16.19 -0.46
CA ASN A 30 -0.13 -15.19 -0.68
C ASN A 30 0.72 -14.98 0.58
N ARG A 31 0.12 -14.98 1.78
CA ARG A 31 0.87 -14.91 3.04
C ARG A 31 1.81 -16.09 3.18
N GLU A 32 1.34 -17.30 2.91
CA GLU A 32 2.16 -18.50 2.96
C GLU A 32 3.32 -18.42 1.96
N ARG A 33 3.00 -18.10 0.69
CA ARG A 33 4.01 -17.95 -0.37
C ARG A 33 5.04 -16.85 -0.08
N LEU A 34 4.62 -15.71 0.46
CA LEU A 34 5.54 -14.63 0.83
C LEU A 34 6.40 -15.04 2.02
N SER A 35 5.83 -15.72 3.00
CA SER A 35 6.56 -16.23 4.16
C SER A 35 7.64 -17.24 3.77
N THR A 36 7.39 -18.13 2.79
CA THR A 36 8.42 -19.08 2.33
C THR A 36 9.60 -18.39 1.63
N MET A 37 9.39 -17.17 1.12
CA MET A 37 10.44 -16.32 0.55
C MET A 37 11.14 -15.44 1.61
N GLY A 38 10.76 -15.56 2.89
CA GLY A 38 11.26 -14.70 3.97
C GLY A 38 10.70 -13.27 3.94
N ILE A 39 9.56 -13.05 3.26
CA ILE A 39 8.92 -11.74 3.12
C ILE A 39 7.76 -11.64 4.12
N VAL A 40 7.72 -10.53 4.87
CA VAL A 40 6.60 -10.19 5.76
C VAL A 40 5.75 -9.10 5.10
N PRO A 41 4.52 -9.42 4.63
CA PRO A 41 3.64 -8.42 4.05
C PRO A 41 3.10 -7.46 5.12
N VAL A 42 3.30 -6.15 4.92
CA VAL A 42 2.85 -5.09 5.84
C VAL A 42 1.43 -4.62 5.50
N GLY A 43 1.18 -4.20 4.26
CA GLY A 43 -0.16 -3.81 3.79
C GLY A 43 -0.75 -2.55 4.44
N ASN A 44 0.09 -1.66 4.98
CA ASN A 44 -0.36 -0.44 5.68
C ASN A 44 -1.07 0.56 4.75
N SER A 45 -1.72 1.55 5.37
CA SER A 45 -2.37 2.66 4.66
C SER A 45 -1.36 3.64 4.04
N PRO A 46 -1.77 4.44 3.04
CA PRO A 46 -0.91 5.47 2.46
C PRO A 46 -0.45 6.52 3.49
N GLU A 47 -1.30 6.84 4.47
CA GLU A 47 -1.00 7.77 5.56
C GLU A 47 0.07 7.20 6.49
N GLU A 48 -0.06 5.94 6.90
CA GLU A 48 0.96 5.24 7.71
C GLU A 48 2.29 5.12 6.96
N PHE A 49 2.25 4.84 5.65
CA PHE A 49 3.46 4.79 4.84
C PHE A 49 4.12 6.16 4.72
N THR A 50 3.34 7.23 4.55
CA THR A 50 3.85 8.61 4.55
C THR A 50 4.50 8.94 5.89
N ALA A 51 3.87 8.55 7.01
CA ALA A 51 4.43 8.75 8.34
C ALA A 51 5.75 7.98 8.52
N TYR A 52 5.82 6.73 8.07
CA TYR A 52 7.04 5.92 8.08
C TYR A 52 8.19 6.58 7.32
N LEU A 53 7.92 7.04 6.08
CA LEU A 53 8.95 7.69 5.25
C LEU A 53 9.51 8.97 5.90
N ARG A 54 8.67 9.75 6.61
CA ARG A 54 9.14 10.95 7.33
C ARG A 54 10.10 10.59 8.47
N VAL A 55 9.80 9.51 9.19
CA VAL A 55 10.67 9.01 10.26
C VAL A 55 11.98 8.50 9.67
N GLU A 56 11.91 7.71 8.59
CA GLU A 56 13.09 7.13 7.97
C GLU A 56 13.99 8.18 7.29
N ALA A 57 13.40 9.20 6.65
CA ALA A 57 14.17 10.29 6.03
C ALA A 57 14.87 11.21 7.05
N ALA A 58 14.50 11.15 8.33
CA ALA A 58 15.11 11.92 9.40
C ALA A 58 16.24 11.16 10.14
N ARG A 59 16.49 9.90 9.77
CA ARG A 59 17.60 9.09 10.27
C ARG A 59 18.85 9.29 9.42
#